data_AF-A0A7Y5IU82-F1
#
_entry.id   AF-A0A7Y5IU82-F1
#
_cell.length_a   1.000
_cell.length_b   1.000
_cell.length_c   1.000
_cell.angle_alpha   90.00
_cell.angle_beta   90.00
_cell.angle_gamma   90.00
#
_symmetry.space_group_name_H-M   'P 1'
#
loop_
_entity.id
_entity.type
_entity.pdbx_description
1 polymer ?
#
loop_
_entity_poly.entity_id
_entity_poly.type
_entity_poly.pdbx_seq_one_letter_code
_entity_poly.pdbx_strand_id
1 'polypeptide(L)'
;MRGPLLFMVLISVVSDQAGALRVRDTVIPGEVVVKTTRPLDLSSLSQKSSFASVFPEIIPLTPNATPPKPVKTGDTTPAPAVSPALPGSALPSPSRSSRTSLYLLRAHDKSLSTSALVEAAKNLPGVIAAEPNLRGTLAYAPTDPQYLQVADHFAPLGIEEAWDVQQGGLPTVTVAVIDSGVDASHPELDEALHPASFNFVDMNATVFDDLGHGTRVAGIIGAEANNAQGIAGAAFGVKLLSLDVVDSAGVLTSARTIAAIEHAVAEGAQVINLSLSFYGFSQMLKDACDAASEHAVLVASAGNENQGETPVYPASFDSVIGVGASEIASDQRAPFSNFNGTETTLVDLIAPGQNIYTTIPGSAYDGNFTTGTSFAAPLVSGVAALLQSRYPSQSPRGLVNHLRETAVPVAIGLGWSKIWGRVSAKRALETPLLPQLSVASVTIDDSTAYNASNDVDGAWDKGETVQLIVDIRNAGLDVTQLGATLTSPDPSVTIDDGIGAWPSIRSGQTRSSTDSFTVTASSAAISHDATMMFTFKGGGLELPAPLSFEVRIDNVEIPPTIIISDATWVSHKTYQVLEHTVVLSGAMLTIEPGTTIQFGRDGGLEVRGGIIA
;
A
#
# COMPACT_ATOMS: atom_id res chain seq x y z
N MET A 1 -15.01 -50.44 -15.15
CA MET A 1 -14.40 -49.27 -14.48
C MET A 1 -14.93 -48.03 -15.17
N ARG A 2 -15.79 -47.24 -14.51
CA ARG A 2 -16.34 -45.99 -15.04
C ARG A 2 -15.99 -44.90 -14.01
N GLY A 3 -15.22 -43.89 -14.44
CA GLY A 3 -14.83 -42.74 -13.61
C GLY A 3 -16.00 -41.77 -13.38
N PRO A 4 -15.90 -40.85 -12.41
CA PRO A 4 -16.96 -39.92 -12.10
C PRO A 4 -17.04 -38.78 -13.13
N LEU A 5 -18.25 -38.49 -13.61
CA LEU A 5 -18.59 -37.31 -14.39
C LEU A 5 -18.52 -36.05 -13.50
N LEU A 6 -17.75 -35.06 -13.92
CA LEU A 6 -17.79 -33.69 -13.40
C LEU A 6 -19.03 -32.99 -14.01
N PHE A 7 -19.98 -32.56 -13.17
CA PHE A 7 -21.15 -31.80 -13.61
C PHE A 7 -20.77 -30.31 -13.71
N MET A 8 -20.65 -29.81 -14.93
CA MET A 8 -20.41 -28.39 -15.21
C MET A 8 -21.76 -27.68 -15.35
N VAL A 9 -22.06 -26.73 -14.46
CA VAL A 9 -23.25 -25.86 -14.56
C VAL A 9 -22.90 -24.69 -15.47
N LEU A 10 -23.46 -24.65 -16.68
CA LEU A 10 -23.38 -23.48 -17.56
C LEU A 10 -24.32 -22.39 -17.01
N ILE A 11 -23.74 -21.27 -16.56
CA ILE A 11 -24.46 -20.02 -16.34
C ILE A 11 -24.23 -19.15 -17.57
N SER A 12 -25.30 -18.86 -18.31
CA SER A 12 -25.31 -17.90 -19.40
C SER A 12 -25.43 -16.50 -18.79
N VAL A 13 -24.44 -15.64 -19.01
CA VAL A 13 -24.52 -14.21 -18.65
C VAL A 13 -24.38 -13.40 -19.94
N VAL A 14 -25.43 -12.66 -20.27
CA VAL A 14 -25.44 -11.59 -21.26
C VAL A 14 -24.92 -10.35 -20.53
N SER A 15 -23.83 -9.75 -20.99
CA SER A 15 -23.35 -8.46 -20.48
C SER A 15 -22.73 -7.63 -21.60
N ASP A 16 -23.32 -6.46 -21.80
CA ASP A 16 -23.00 -5.43 -22.77
C ASP A 16 -21.86 -4.55 -22.21
N GLN A 17 -20.61 -5.05 -22.15
CA GLN A 17 -19.36 -4.28 -22.08
C GLN A 17 -18.19 -5.19 -22.51
N ALA A 18 -17.32 -4.68 -23.40
CA ALA A 18 -16.31 -5.44 -24.14
C ALA A 18 -15.15 -5.96 -23.27
N GLY A 19 -15.30 -7.19 -22.76
CA GLY A 19 -14.27 -8.00 -22.11
C GLY A 19 -14.77 -9.43 -21.94
N ALA A 20 -13.92 -10.45 -22.08
CA ALA A 20 -14.35 -11.83 -21.88
C ALA A 20 -14.36 -12.16 -20.37
N LEU A 21 -15.54 -12.44 -19.80
CA LEU A 21 -15.65 -12.86 -18.41
C LEU A 21 -15.13 -14.30 -18.24
N ARG A 22 -14.04 -14.48 -17.49
CA ARG A 22 -13.57 -15.79 -17.04
C ARG A 22 -14.04 -16.05 -15.62
N VAL A 23 -14.42 -17.28 -15.30
CA VAL A 23 -14.71 -17.68 -13.92
C VAL A 23 -13.40 -18.12 -13.26
N ARG A 24 -12.99 -17.45 -12.18
CA ARG A 24 -11.89 -17.91 -11.31
C ARG A 24 -12.46 -18.47 -10.02
N ASP A 25 -12.05 -19.67 -9.67
CA ASP A 25 -12.48 -20.34 -8.43
C ASP A 25 -11.39 -20.21 -7.37
N THR A 26 -11.70 -19.56 -6.23
CA THR A 26 -10.82 -19.55 -5.05
C THR A 26 -11.48 -20.28 -3.89
N VAL A 27 -10.74 -21.13 -3.18
CA VAL A 27 -11.26 -21.81 -1.98
C VAL A 27 -11.56 -20.79 -0.87
N ILE A 28 -12.74 -20.87 -0.27
CA ILE A 28 -13.09 -20.09 0.93
C ILE A 28 -12.52 -20.82 2.16
N PRO A 29 -11.54 -20.25 2.89
CA PRO A 29 -10.93 -20.92 4.04
C PRO A 29 -11.96 -21.20 5.14
N GLY A 30 -11.91 -22.42 5.70
CA GLY A 30 -12.82 -22.84 6.76
C GLY A 30 -14.20 -23.32 6.27
N GLU A 31 -14.45 -23.37 4.96
CA GLU A 31 -15.75 -23.76 4.41
C GLU A 31 -15.68 -25.04 3.56
N VAL A 32 -16.56 -26.00 3.85
CA VAL A 32 -16.67 -27.27 3.11
C VAL A 32 -18.12 -27.48 2.69
N VAL A 33 -18.34 -27.78 1.41
CA VAL A 33 -19.63 -28.20 0.89
C VAL A 33 -19.73 -29.71 1.00
N VAL A 34 -20.78 -30.22 1.63
CA VAL A 34 -21.04 -31.65 1.75
C VAL A 34 -22.35 -32.05 1.10
N LYS A 35 -22.34 -33.22 0.46
CA LYS A 35 -23.52 -33.87 -0.11
C LYS A 35 -23.81 -35.14 0.66
N THR A 36 -25.07 -35.34 1.03
CA THR A 36 -25.51 -36.48 1.83
C THR A 36 -26.64 -37.25 1.15
N THR A 37 -26.81 -38.54 1.49
CA THR A 37 -27.91 -39.40 0.97
C THR A 37 -29.19 -39.33 1.79
N ARG A 38 -29.11 -38.70 2.96
CA ARG A 38 -30.22 -38.39 3.89
C ARG A 38 -29.90 -37.06 4.57
N PRO A 39 -30.88 -36.29 5.04
CA PRO A 39 -30.61 -35.10 5.83
C PRO A 39 -29.67 -35.42 7.01
N LEU A 40 -28.65 -34.59 7.23
CA LEU A 40 -27.79 -34.70 8.41
C LEU A 40 -28.67 -34.54 9.65
N ASP A 41 -28.57 -35.49 10.59
CA ASP A 41 -29.19 -35.34 11.90
C ASP A 41 -28.36 -34.37 12.73
N LEU A 42 -28.71 -33.09 12.62
CA LEU A 42 -27.99 -31.99 13.26
C LEU A 42 -27.97 -32.14 14.79
N SER A 43 -28.98 -32.79 15.38
CA SER A 43 -29.12 -32.94 16.83
C SER A 43 -28.18 -33.98 17.44
N SER A 44 -27.87 -35.07 16.71
CA SER A 44 -26.89 -36.07 17.15
C SER A 44 -25.45 -35.68 16.82
N LEU A 45 -25.26 -34.88 15.76
CA LEU A 45 -23.94 -34.37 15.38
C LEU A 45 -23.45 -33.27 16.33
N SER A 46 -24.32 -32.33 16.73
CA SER A 46 -23.96 -31.28 17.70
C SER A 46 -23.59 -31.82 19.09
N GLN A 47 -24.00 -33.04 19.43
CA GLN A 47 -23.65 -33.71 20.70
C GLN A 47 -22.28 -34.41 20.67
N LYS A 48 -21.67 -34.62 19.49
CA LYS A 48 -20.32 -35.16 19.40
C LYS A 48 -19.32 -34.03 19.61
N SER A 49 -18.67 -34.02 20.77
CA SER A 49 -17.72 -32.97 21.20
C SER A 49 -16.62 -32.69 20.16
N SER A 50 -16.10 -33.72 19.48
CA SER A 50 -15.07 -33.59 18.45
C SER A 50 -15.57 -33.01 17.12
N PHE A 51 -16.87 -33.09 16.85
CA PHE A 51 -17.46 -32.56 15.63
C PHE A 51 -17.92 -31.12 15.82
N ALA A 52 -18.62 -30.85 16.93
CA ALA A 52 -19.03 -29.49 17.31
C ALA A 52 -17.82 -28.57 17.55
N SER A 53 -16.66 -29.12 17.95
CA SER A 53 -15.40 -28.36 18.03
C SER A 53 -14.82 -27.97 16.67
N VAL A 54 -15.08 -28.78 15.63
CA VAL A 54 -14.53 -28.53 14.28
C VAL A 54 -15.50 -27.72 13.44
N PHE A 55 -16.78 -28.10 13.35
CA PHE A 55 -17.82 -27.45 12.53
C PHE A 55 -19.01 -27.00 13.39
N PRO A 56 -18.96 -25.81 14.02
CA PRO A 56 -20.04 -25.29 14.86
C PRO A 56 -21.27 -24.85 14.06
N GLU A 57 -21.11 -24.53 12.77
CA GLU A 57 -22.17 -23.97 11.93
C GLU A 57 -22.41 -24.85 10.70
N ILE A 58 -23.68 -25.24 10.50
CA ILE A 58 -24.14 -26.10 9.42
C ILE A 58 -25.33 -25.44 8.73
N ILE A 59 -25.17 -25.14 7.45
CA ILE A 59 -26.17 -24.41 6.67
C ILE A 59 -26.73 -25.33 5.58
N PRO A 60 -28.02 -25.70 5.61
CA PRO A 60 -28.63 -26.47 4.53
C PRO A 60 -28.74 -25.63 3.25
N LEU A 61 -28.21 -26.16 2.15
CA LEU A 61 -28.21 -25.50 0.84
C LEU A 61 -29.26 -26.09 -0.13
N THR A 62 -30.03 -27.09 0.30
CA THR A 62 -31.10 -27.69 -0.51
C THR A 62 -32.48 -27.14 -0.14
N PRO A 63 -33.28 -26.63 -1.09
CA PRO A 63 -34.63 -26.17 -0.82
C PRO A 63 -35.59 -27.36 -0.64
N ASN A 64 -35.68 -27.87 0.61
CA ASN A 64 -36.80 -28.62 1.24
C ASN A 64 -36.32 -29.55 2.37
N ALA A 65 -35.74 -28.98 3.43
CA ALA A 65 -35.84 -29.55 4.77
C ALA A 65 -36.82 -28.66 5.56
N THR A 66 -37.92 -29.23 6.00
CA THR A 66 -39.14 -28.54 6.45
C THR A 66 -38.88 -27.48 7.55
N PRO A 67 -39.49 -26.28 7.48
CA PRO A 67 -39.58 -25.32 8.59
C PRO A 67 -40.39 -25.88 9.77
N PRO A 68 -40.33 -25.29 10.99
CA PRO A 68 -41.14 -25.72 12.13
C PRO A 68 -42.64 -25.63 11.84
N LYS A 69 -43.43 -26.48 12.55
CA LYS A 69 -44.87 -26.74 12.36
C LYS A 69 -45.74 -25.50 12.06
N PRO A 70 -46.79 -25.63 11.22
CA PRO A 70 -47.69 -24.53 10.89
C PRO A 70 -48.60 -24.16 12.07
N VAL A 71 -48.65 -22.86 12.39
CA VAL A 71 -49.81 -22.23 13.03
C VAL A 71 -50.87 -22.05 11.95
N LYS A 72 -52.12 -22.42 12.26
CA LYS A 72 -53.27 -22.32 11.34
C LYS A 72 -53.78 -20.88 11.20
N THR A 73 -54.54 -20.71 10.11
CA THR A 73 -55.44 -19.60 9.72
C THR A 73 -54.73 -18.47 8.97
N GLY A 74 -55.17 -18.01 7.80
CA GLY A 74 -56.31 -18.32 6.96
C GLY A 74 -56.28 -17.43 5.71
N ASP A 75 -56.98 -17.88 4.67
CA ASP A 75 -57.50 -17.14 3.51
C ASP A 75 -56.60 -16.43 2.47
N THR A 76 -56.49 -17.13 1.33
CA THR A 76 -56.85 -16.74 -0.05
C THR A 76 -56.47 -15.37 -0.60
N THR A 77 -55.61 -15.35 -1.65
CA THR A 77 -55.97 -15.08 -3.07
C THR A 77 -54.70 -15.11 -3.97
N PRO A 78 -54.71 -15.72 -5.17
CA PRO A 78 -53.61 -15.59 -6.13
C PRO A 78 -53.94 -14.58 -7.25
N ALA A 79 -52.97 -13.73 -7.60
CA ALA A 79 -52.99 -12.90 -8.80
C ALA A 79 -52.44 -13.66 -10.04
N PRO A 80 -52.82 -13.29 -11.28
CA PRO A 80 -52.77 -14.17 -12.44
C PRO A 80 -51.41 -14.17 -13.17
N ALA A 81 -51.12 -15.31 -13.79
CA ALA A 81 -49.98 -15.52 -14.67
C ALA A 81 -50.20 -14.91 -16.06
N VAL A 82 -49.14 -14.36 -16.65
CA VAL A 82 -49.04 -14.13 -18.10
C VAL A 82 -47.64 -14.50 -18.59
N SER A 83 -47.52 -15.64 -19.27
CA SER A 83 -46.87 -15.74 -20.60
C SER A 83 -47.19 -17.12 -21.20
N PRO A 84 -47.56 -17.18 -22.50
CA PRO A 84 -47.89 -18.45 -23.15
C PRO A 84 -46.63 -19.20 -23.56
N ALA A 85 -46.68 -20.51 -23.34
CA ALA A 85 -45.73 -21.50 -23.80
C ALA A 85 -45.78 -21.66 -25.34
N LEU A 86 -44.61 -21.94 -25.93
CA LEU A 86 -44.50 -22.75 -27.15
C LEU A 86 -43.99 -24.16 -26.77
N PRO A 87 -44.38 -25.20 -27.54
CA PRO A 87 -44.55 -26.55 -27.01
C PRO A 87 -43.40 -27.50 -27.34
N GLY A 88 -43.22 -28.48 -26.43
CA GLY A 88 -43.10 -29.87 -26.85
C GLY A 88 -41.70 -30.48 -26.97
N SER A 89 -41.11 -30.86 -25.83
CA SER A 89 -40.51 -32.18 -25.72
C SER A 89 -40.65 -32.68 -24.28
N ALA A 90 -41.51 -33.67 -24.07
CA ALA A 90 -41.73 -34.31 -22.79
C ALA A 90 -40.42 -34.91 -22.27
N LEU A 91 -39.89 -34.35 -21.19
CA LEU A 91 -38.82 -34.99 -20.42
C LEU A 91 -39.40 -36.23 -19.73
N PRO A 92 -38.68 -37.37 -19.75
CA PRO A 92 -39.10 -38.55 -19.01
C PRO A 92 -39.18 -38.22 -17.52
N SER A 93 -40.29 -38.62 -16.88
CA SER A 93 -40.46 -38.49 -15.43
C SER A 93 -39.21 -39.04 -14.72
N PRO A 94 -38.55 -38.27 -13.85
CA PRO A 94 -37.38 -38.77 -13.14
C PRO A 94 -37.82 -39.97 -12.30
N SER A 95 -37.20 -41.11 -12.56
CA SER A 95 -37.19 -42.24 -11.63
C SER A 95 -36.81 -41.71 -10.25
N ARG A 96 -37.42 -42.27 -9.19
CA ARG A 96 -37.16 -41.90 -7.78
C ARG A 96 -35.65 -41.76 -7.53
N SER A 97 -35.14 -40.56 -7.65
CA SER A 97 -33.77 -40.24 -7.30
C SER A 97 -33.69 -40.28 -5.79
N SER A 98 -32.64 -40.90 -5.26
CA SER A 98 -32.26 -40.71 -3.88
C SER A 98 -32.20 -39.21 -3.61
N ARG A 99 -33.07 -38.70 -2.73
CA ARG A 99 -33.03 -37.28 -2.34
C ARG A 99 -31.68 -37.06 -1.68
N THR A 100 -30.79 -36.39 -2.39
CA THR A 100 -29.52 -35.94 -1.82
C THR A 100 -29.73 -34.56 -1.23
N SER A 101 -29.09 -34.30 -0.09
CA SER A 101 -29.12 -33.00 0.59
C SER A 101 -27.73 -32.38 0.53
N LEU A 102 -27.67 -31.07 0.33
CA LEU A 102 -26.43 -30.31 0.30
C LEU A 102 -26.36 -29.43 1.55
N TYR A 103 -25.19 -29.35 2.17
CA TYR A 103 -24.92 -28.51 3.32
C TYR A 103 -23.59 -27.77 3.17
N LEU A 104 -23.49 -26.57 3.70
CA LEU A 104 -22.25 -25.86 3.95
C LEU A 104 -21.86 -26.09 5.41
N LEU A 105 -20.64 -26.55 5.64
CA LEU A 105 -20.03 -26.68 6.96
C LEU A 105 -19.00 -25.57 7.13
N ARG A 106 -19.10 -24.80 8.22
CA ARG A 106 -18.14 -23.75 8.57
C ARG A 106 -17.34 -24.16 9.79
N ALA A 107 -16.02 -24.09 9.68
CA ALA A 107 -15.10 -24.48 10.73
C ALA A 107 -14.93 -23.37 11.78
N HIS A 108 -14.81 -23.74 13.06
CA HIS A 108 -14.50 -22.79 14.14
C HIS A 108 -13.05 -22.30 14.05
N ASP A 109 -12.13 -23.22 13.74
CA ASP A 109 -10.71 -22.95 13.61
C ASP A 109 -10.32 -22.84 12.13
N LYS A 110 -10.07 -21.60 11.68
CA LYS A 110 -9.65 -21.31 10.31
C LYS A 110 -8.16 -21.61 10.05
N SER A 111 -7.40 -22.06 11.05
CA SER A 111 -6.00 -22.48 10.88
C SER A 111 -5.86 -23.91 10.35
N LEU A 112 -6.93 -24.71 10.38
CA LEU A 112 -6.97 -26.03 9.78
C LEU A 112 -6.91 -25.95 8.24
N SER A 113 -6.09 -26.78 7.63
CA SER A 113 -5.99 -26.82 6.17
C SER A 113 -7.31 -27.28 5.52
N THR A 114 -7.62 -26.76 4.34
CA THR A 114 -8.81 -27.15 3.57
C THR A 114 -8.87 -28.67 3.36
N SER A 115 -7.73 -29.32 3.10
CA SER A 115 -7.68 -30.77 2.95
C SER A 115 -8.06 -31.51 4.24
N ALA A 116 -7.61 -31.03 5.40
CA ALA A 116 -7.98 -31.61 6.69
C ALA A 116 -9.47 -31.44 6.99
N LEU A 117 -10.06 -30.29 6.66
CA LEU A 117 -11.49 -30.03 6.82
C LEU A 117 -12.34 -30.91 5.89
N VAL A 118 -11.93 -31.06 4.62
CA VAL A 118 -12.60 -31.95 3.66
C VAL A 118 -12.56 -33.40 4.14
N GLU A 119 -11.41 -33.88 4.62
CA GLU A 119 -11.29 -35.25 5.16
C GLU A 119 -12.13 -35.45 6.45
N ALA A 120 -12.17 -34.46 7.35
CA ALA A 120 -13.04 -34.50 8.51
C ALA A 120 -14.53 -34.59 8.10
N ALA A 121 -14.92 -33.83 7.08
CA ALA A 121 -16.28 -33.83 6.55
C ALA A 121 -16.67 -35.13 5.83
N LYS A 122 -15.74 -35.77 5.10
CA LYS A 122 -15.97 -37.09 4.46
C LYS A 122 -16.26 -38.20 5.47
N ASN A 123 -15.69 -38.11 6.66
CA ASN A 123 -15.85 -39.12 7.72
C ASN A 123 -17.19 -39.00 8.47
N LEU A 124 -18.06 -38.05 8.11
CA LEU A 124 -19.37 -37.89 8.74
C LEU A 124 -20.38 -38.93 8.26
N PRO A 125 -21.21 -39.48 9.17
CA PRO A 125 -22.27 -40.41 8.79
C PRO A 125 -23.21 -39.82 7.74
N GLY A 126 -23.36 -40.50 6.60
CA GLY A 126 -24.30 -40.12 5.54
C GLY A 126 -23.76 -39.14 4.50
N VAL A 127 -22.55 -38.60 4.68
CA VAL A 127 -21.82 -37.84 3.66
C VAL A 127 -21.35 -38.79 2.55
N ILE A 128 -21.60 -38.41 1.31
CA ILE A 128 -21.20 -39.14 0.10
C ILE A 128 -20.21 -38.36 -0.77
N ALA A 129 -20.13 -37.05 -0.57
CA ALA A 129 -19.10 -36.19 -1.16
C ALA A 129 -18.85 -35.00 -0.23
N ALA A 130 -17.60 -34.58 -0.14
CA ALA A 130 -17.22 -33.33 0.51
C ALA A 130 -16.15 -32.66 -0.34
N GLU A 131 -16.35 -31.37 -0.60
CA GLU A 131 -15.49 -30.56 -1.46
C GLU A 131 -15.27 -29.19 -0.79
N PRO A 132 -14.15 -28.51 -1.06
CA PRO A 132 -13.97 -27.12 -0.63
C PRO A 132 -15.12 -26.24 -1.15
N ASN A 133 -15.58 -25.27 -0.35
CA ASN A 133 -16.46 -24.24 -0.91
C ASN A 133 -15.62 -23.28 -1.77
N LEU A 134 -16.06 -23.04 -3.00
CA LEU A 134 -15.35 -22.17 -3.95
C LEU A 134 -16.10 -20.84 -4.07
N ARG A 135 -15.36 -19.74 -4.01
CA ARG A 135 -15.80 -18.42 -4.45
C ARG A 135 -15.46 -18.27 -5.92
N GLY A 136 -16.48 -18.22 -6.78
CA GLY A 136 -16.32 -17.79 -8.17
C GLY A 136 -16.26 -16.27 -8.25
N THR A 137 -15.26 -15.71 -8.92
CA THR A 137 -15.24 -14.31 -9.37
C THR A 137 -15.31 -14.25 -10.89
N LEU A 138 -16.07 -13.28 -11.40
CA LEU A 138 -16.00 -12.87 -12.80
C LEU A 138 -14.70 -12.07 -12.94
N ALA A 139 -13.70 -12.64 -13.59
CA ALA A 139 -12.40 -12.01 -13.83
C ALA A 139 -12.37 -11.41 -15.23
N TYR A 140 -11.91 -10.17 -15.33
CA TYR A 140 -11.66 -9.48 -16.58
C TYR A 140 -10.52 -10.15 -17.34
N ALA A 141 -10.71 -10.41 -18.63
CA ALA A 141 -9.67 -10.82 -19.56
C ALA A 141 -9.84 -10.04 -20.87
N PRO A 142 -8.77 -9.46 -21.44
CA PRO A 142 -8.82 -8.80 -22.74
C PRO A 142 -9.29 -9.75 -23.84
N THR A 143 -10.00 -9.22 -24.83
CA THR A 143 -10.52 -10.01 -25.98
C THR A 143 -9.48 -10.24 -27.08
N ASP A 144 -8.26 -9.75 -26.88
CA ASP A 144 -7.18 -9.65 -27.85
C ASP A 144 -6.64 -11.04 -28.26
N PRO A 145 -6.53 -11.37 -29.56
CA PRO A 145 -6.23 -12.73 -30.03
C PRO A 145 -4.90 -13.31 -29.54
N GLN A 146 -3.91 -12.47 -29.25
CA GLN A 146 -2.58 -12.88 -28.78
C GLN A 146 -2.37 -12.60 -27.29
N TYR A 147 -3.41 -12.23 -26.54
CA TYR A 147 -3.32 -11.94 -25.11
C TYR A 147 -2.65 -13.07 -24.30
N LEU A 148 -2.90 -14.33 -24.65
CA LEU A 148 -2.31 -15.47 -23.94
C LEU A 148 -0.77 -15.50 -24.03
N GLN A 149 -0.16 -14.83 -25.01
CA GLN A 149 1.30 -14.73 -25.12
C GLN A 149 1.91 -13.78 -24.06
N VAL A 150 1.10 -12.86 -23.52
CA VAL A 150 1.54 -11.88 -22.51
C VAL A 150 1.08 -12.23 -21.09
N ALA A 151 0.03 -13.05 -20.98
CA ALA A 151 -0.53 -13.47 -19.69
C ALA A 151 0.51 -14.07 -18.73
N ASP A 152 1.49 -14.82 -19.25
CA ASP A 152 2.52 -15.48 -18.42
C ASP A 152 3.39 -14.47 -17.67
N HIS A 153 3.77 -13.34 -18.28
CA HIS A 153 4.58 -12.32 -17.58
C HIS A 153 3.75 -11.36 -16.72
N PHE A 154 2.42 -11.35 -16.90
CA PHE A 154 1.47 -10.61 -16.07
C PHE A 154 1.04 -11.36 -14.81
N ALA A 155 0.95 -12.69 -14.87
CA ALA A 155 0.49 -13.52 -13.77
C ALA A 155 1.31 -13.36 -12.47
N PRO A 156 2.67 -13.32 -12.48
CA PRO A 156 3.46 -13.12 -11.27
C PRO A 156 3.20 -11.79 -10.57
N LEU A 157 2.76 -10.78 -11.34
CA LEU A 157 2.48 -9.43 -10.86
C LEU A 157 1.01 -9.27 -10.41
N GLY A 158 0.13 -10.19 -10.80
CA GLY A 158 -1.31 -10.13 -10.55
C GLY A 158 -1.98 -8.98 -11.30
N ILE A 159 -1.59 -8.75 -12.55
CA ILE A 159 -2.13 -7.67 -13.39
C ILE A 159 -3.59 -7.94 -13.76
N GLU A 160 -3.95 -9.19 -14.06
CA GLU A 160 -5.35 -9.53 -14.39
C GLU A 160 -6.29 -9.27 -13.20
N GLU A 161 -5.87 -9.60 -11.97
CA GLU A 161 -6.63 -9.28 -10.77
C GLU A 161 -6.67 -7.77 -10.51
N ALA A 162 -5.63 -7.03 -10.89
CA ALA A 162 -5.62 -5.58 -10.77
C ALA A 162 -6.64 -4.93 -11.71
N TRP A 163 -6.82 -5.46 -12.92
CA TRP A 163 -7.81 -4.95 -13.90
C TRP A 163 -9.26 -5.11 -13.47
N ASP A 164 -9.56 -6.01 -12.54
CA ASP A 164 -10.88 -6.08 -11.89
C ASP A 164 -11.15 -4.83 -11.02
N VAL A 165 -10.12 -4.04 -10.69
CA VAL A 165 -10.23 -2.83 -9.88
C VAL A 165 -9.91 -1.55 -10.64
N GLN A 166 -8.83 -1.53 -11.43
CA GLN A 166 -8.44 -0.39 -12.26
C GLN A 166 -7.64 -0.91 -13.46
N GLN A 167 -7.99 -0.45 -14.65
CA GLN A 167 -7.43 -0.86 -15.94
C GLN A 167 -6.41 0.14 -16.48
N GLY A 168 -6.33 1.30 -15.85
CA GLY A 168 -5.63 2.47 -16.37
C GLY A 168 -6.59 3.30 -17.21
N GLY A 169 -6.35 4.61 -17.28
CA GLY A 169 -7.08 5.50 -18.19
C GLY A 169 -8.26 6.27 -17.60
N LEU A 170 -8.67 5.99 -16.36
CA LEU A 170 -9.74 6.73 -15.67
C LEU A 170 -9.34 7.12 -14.22
N PRO A 171 -8.95 8.39 -13.99
CA PRO A 171 -8.65 9.41 -15.00
C PRO A 171 -7.45 9.01 -15.86
N THR A 172 -7.34 9.59 -17.05
CA THR A 172 -6.25 9.27 -17.97
C THR A 172 -4.90 9.61 -17.36
N VAL A 173 -3.98 8.65 -17.39
CA VAL A 173 -2.60 8.78 -16.93
C VAL A 173 -1.70 8.84 -18.15
N THR A 174 -0.80 9.82 -18.20
CA THR A 174 0.26 9.95 -19.20
C THR A 174 1.53 9.29 -18.67
N VAL A 175 2.05 8.33 -19.43
CA VAL A 175 3.32 7.65 -19.19
C VAL A 175 4.32 8.08 -20.26
N ALA A 176 5.39 8.75 -19.87
CA ALA A 176 6.48 9.08 -20.77
C ALA A 176 7.40 7.88 -21.00
N VAL A 177 7.69 7.58 -22.26
CA VAL A 177 8.62 6.55 -22.70
C VAL A 177 9.83 7.25 -23.33
N ILE A 178 10.88 7.44 -22.54
CA ILE A 178 12.13 8.05 -22.98
C ILE A 178 13.05 6.95 -23.50
N ASP A 179 13.08 6.76 -24.81
CA ASP A 179 13.67 5.59 -25.47
C ASP A 179 14.06 5.89 -26.94
N SER A 180 14.03 4.92 -27.86
CA SER A 180 14.33 5.06 -29.29
C SER A 180 13.15 5.52 -30.17
N GLY A 181 12.12 6.11 -29.54
CA GLY A 181 10.85 6.43 -30.20
C GLY A 181 9.84 5.28 -30.18
N VAL A 182 8.72 5.45 -30.88
CA VAL A 182 7.64 4.45 -30.99
C VAL A 182 7.15 4.40 -32.44
N ASP A 183 6.78 3.22 -32.94
CA ASP A 183 6.03 3.10 -34.18
C ASP A 183 4.59 3.61 -33.99
N ALA A 184 4.37 4.88 -34.33
CA ALA A 184 3.08 5.56 -34.22
C ALA A 184 1.99 4.98 -35.14
N SER A 185 2.34 4.10 -36.07
CA SER A 185 1.38 3.40 -36.95
C SER A 185 1.01 2.01 -36.45
N HIS A 186 1.56 1.58 -35.31
CA HIS A 186 1.22 0.30 -34.73
C HIS A 186 -0.23 0.32 -34.21
N PRO A 187 -1.11 -0.61 -34.61
CA PRO A 187 -2.53 -0.62 -34.24
C PRO A 187 -2.82 -0.89 -32.75
N GLU A 188 -1.77 -1.02 -31.94
CA GLU A 188 -1.86 -1.21 -30.48
C GLU A 188 -1.44 0.05 -29.73
N LEU A 189 -0.87 1.04 -30.43
CA LEU A 189 -0.18 2.19 -29.84
C LEU A 189 -0.63 3.52 -30.43
N ASP A 190 -1.32 3.51 -31.57
CA ASP A 190 -1.69 4.71 -32.32
C ASP A 190 -2.72 5.56 -31.57
N GLU A 191 -3.77 4.96 -31.00
CA GLU A 191 -4.72 5.69 -30.15
C GLU A 191 -4.12 5.97 -28.76
N ALA A 192 -3.22 5.13 -28.26
CA ALA A 192 -2.52 5.39 -27.00
C ALA A 192 -1.52 6.57 -27.09
N LEU A 193 -1.03 6.94 -28.27
CA LEU A 193 0.05 7.92 -28.40
C LEU A 193 -0.40 9.34 -27.99
N HIS A 194 0.43 10.00 -27.18
CA HIS A 194 0.22 11.37 -26.76
C HIS A 194 0.67 12.34 -27.86
N PRO A 195 -0.11 13.38 -28.20
CA PRO A 195 0.21 14.30 -29.30
C PRO A 195 1.46 15.16 -29.07
N ALA A 196 1.90 15.31 -27.81
CA ALA A 196 3.13 16.03 -27.45
C ALA A 196 4.41 15.17 -27.54
N SER A 197 4.32 13.96 -28.10
CA SER A 197 5.48 13.10 -28.38
C SER A 197 6.48 13.81 -29.28
N PHE A 198 7.78 13.58 -29.04
CA PHE A 198 8.83 14.40 -29.63
C PHE A 198 10.12 13.61 -29.89
N ASN A 199 10.78 13.91 -31.00
CA ASN A 199 12.07 13.35 -31.35
C ASN A 199 13.18 14.37 -31.05
N PHE A 200 14.02 14.09 -30.06
CA PHE A 200 15.15 14.93 -29.65
C PHE A 200 16.44 14.68 -30.46
N VAL A 201 16.44 13.67 -31.34
CA VAL A 201 17.53 13.41 -32.28
C VAL A 201 17.43 14.38 -33.46
N ASP A 202 16.25 14.41 -34.10
CA ASP A 202 15.97 15.22 -35.28
C ASP A 202 15.23 16.52 -34.95
N MET A 203 14.95 16.77 -33.67
CA MET A 203 14.32 17.99 -33.13
C MET A 203 12.97 18.31 -33.80
N ASN A 204 12.09 17.31 -33.89
CA ASN A 204 10.76 17.47 -34.49
C ASN A 204 9.73 16.51 -33.88
N ALA A 205 8.45 16.65 -34.25
CA ALA A 205 7.35 15.85 -33.72
C ALA A 205 7.11 14.52 -34.47
N THR A 206 8.04 14.07 -35.30
CA THR A 206 7.91 12.80 -36.02
C THR A 206 8.18 11.66 -35.06
N VAL A 207 7.17 10.82 -34.84
CA VAL A 207 7.27 9.66 -33.95
C VAL A 207 7.44 8.42 -34.83
N PHE A 208 8.66 7.90 -34.83
CA PHE A 208 9.04 6.66 -35.50
C PHE A 208 10.09 5.96 -34.61
N ASP A 209 10.32 4.67 -34.83
CA ASP A 209 11.30 3.89 -34.09
C ASP A 209 12.15 3.04 -35.03
N ASP A 210 13.33 3.54 -35.39
CA ASP A 210 14.27 2.85 -36.28
C ASP A 210 14.93 1.61 -35.62
N LEU A 211 15.00 1.58 -34.29
CA LEU A 211 15.65 0.50 -33.54
C LEU A 211 14.66 -0.56 -33.04
N GLY A 212 13.41 -0.17 -32.84
CA GLY A 212 12.33 -1.01 -32.33
C GLY A 212 12.34 -1.24 -30.82
N HIS A 213 13.26 -0.62 -30.06
CA HIS A 213 13.35 -0.85 -28.62
C HIS A 213 12.22 -0.12 -27.88
N GLY A 214 12.00 1.16 -28.17
CA GLY A 214 10.93 1.95 -27.55
C GLY A 214 9.53 1.43 -27.90
N THR A 215 9.32 0.91 -29.09
CA THR A 215 8.05 0.24 -29.49
C THR A 215 7.76 -0.99 -28.63
N ARG A 216 8.80 -1.78 -28.28
CA ARG A 216 8.65 -2.93 -27.37
C ARG A 216 8.27 -2.49 -25.95
N VAL A 217 8.96 -1.46 -25.46
CA VAL A 217 8.73 -0.86 -24.13
C VAL A 217 7.32 -0.29 -24.04
N ALA A 218 6.88 0.46 -25.04
CA ALA A 218 5.54 1.04 -25.13
C ALA A 218 4.43 -0.02 -25.09
N GLY A 219 4.59 -1.13 -25.83
CA GLY A 219 3.61 -2.23 -25.82
C GLY A 219 3.43 -2.88 -24.47
N ILE A 220 4.53 -3.07 -23.71
CA ILE A 220 4.46 -3.64 -22.36
C ILE A 220 3.67 -2.72 -21.41
N ILE A 221 3.85 -1.41 -21.54
CA ILE A 221 3.18 -0.42 -20.68
C ILE A 221 1.70 -0.32 -21.04
N GLY A 222 1.40 -0.05 -22.31
CA GLY A 222 0.11 0.51 -22.72
C GLY A 222 -0.34 0.12 -24.11
N ALA A 223 0.03 -1.07 -24.62
CA ALA A 223 -0.70 -1.63 -25.75
C ALA A 223 -2.21 -1.65 -25.44
N GLU A 224 -3.02 -1.20 -26.39
CA GLU A 224 -4.47 -1.15 -26.26
C GLU A 224 -5.07 -2.53 -26.01
N ALA A 225 -6.20 -2.58 -25.31
CA ALA A 225 -6.92 -3.81 -25.05
C ALA A 225 -8.33 -3.75 -25.63
N ASN A 226 -8.84 -4.92 -26.00
CA ASN A 226 -10.15 -5.13 -26.63
C ASN A 226 -10.33 -4.40 -27.97
N ASN A 227 -9.23 -4.15 -28.68
CA ASN A 227 -9.26 -3.64 -30.06
C ASN A 227 -9.41 -4.79 -31.09
N ALA A 228 -9.53 -6.04 -30.59
CA ALA A 228 -9.62 -7.28 -31.37
C ALA A 228 -8.35 -7.59 -32.19
N GLN A 229 -7.22 -7.02 -31.79
CA GLN A 229 -5.90 -7.19 -32.38
C GLN A 229 -4.91 -7.58 -31.27
N GLY A 230 -3.72 -8.05 -31.66
CA GLY A 230 -2.59 -8.11 -30.74
C GLY A 230 -2.78 -8.63 -29.32
N ILE A 231 -2.26 -7.84 -28.40
CA ILE A 231 -2.00 -8.11 -26.99
C ILE A 231 -2.74 -7.08 -26.14
N ALA A 232 -2.36 -6.95 -24.87
CA ALA A 232 -2.76 -5.82 -24.03
C ALA A 232 -1.54 -5.42 -23.18
N GLY A 233 -1.36 -4.13 -22.96
CA GLY A 233 -0.34 -3.59 -22.07
C GLY A 233 -0.78 -3.68 -20.60
N ALA A 234 0.18 -3.57 -19.68
CA ALA A 234 -0.08 -3.62 -18.25
C ALA A 234 -1.13 -2.59 -17.78
N ALA A 235 -1.16 -1.41 -18.41
CA ALA A 235 -2.11 -0.33 -18.18
C ALA A 235 -2.67 0.20 -19.51
N PHE A 236 -3.50 -0.60 -20.20
CA PHE A 236 -3.97 -0.36 -21.57
C PHE A 236 -4.87 0.89 -21.78
N GLY A 237 -5.20 1.66 -20.73
CA GLY A 237 -5.94 2.93 -20.85
C GLY A 237 -5.09 4.20 -20.77
N VAL A 238 -3.77 4.09 -20.67
CA VAL A 238 -2.87 5.25 -20.54
C VAL A 238 -2.68 6.01 -21.85
N LYS A 239 -2.12 7.22 -21.77
CA LYS A 239 -1.51 7.90 -22.91
C LYS A 239 0.01 7.75 -22.86
N LEU A 240 0.62 7.37 -23.97
CA LEU A 240 2.06 7.14 -24.09
C LEU A 240 2.72 8.39 -24.69
N LEU A 241 3.50 9.11 -23.90
CA LEU A 241 4.31 10.24 -24.37
C LEU A 241 5.66 9.70 -24.86
N SER A 242 5.79 9.44 -26.15
CA SER A 242 7.01 8.92 -26.75
C SER A 242 8.06 10.02 -26.93
N LEU A 243 9.23 9.85 -26.33
CA LEU A 243 10.33 10.81 -26.38
C LEU A 243 11.59 10.11 -26.88
N ASP A 244 11.91 10.30 -28.16
CA ASP A 244 13.07 9.67 -28.79
C ASP A 244 14.36 10.42 -28.45
N VAL A 245 15.32 9.69 -27.85
CA VAL A 245 16.63 10.17 -27.43
C VAL A 245 17.78 9.34 -27.97
N VAL A 246 17.51 8.35 -28.84
CA VAL A 246 18.51 7.39 -29.34
C VAL A 246 18.58 7.51 -30.86
N ASP A 247 19.77 7.78 -31.41
CA ASP A 247 19.90 7.87 -32.86
C ASP A 247 19.90 6.49 -33.55
N SER A 248 19.85 6.48 -34.88
CA SER A 248 19.85 5.25 -35.69
C SER A 248 21.10 4.37 -35.52
N ALA A 249 22.18 4.89 -34.90
CA ALA A 249 23.38 4.12 -34.57
C ALA A 249 23.32 3.52 -33.16
N GLY A 250 22.22 3.71 -32.43
CA GLY A 250 22.07 3.29 -31.04
C GLY A 250 22.74 4.22 -30.03
N VAL A 251 23.11 5.44 -30.44
CA VAL A 251 23.79 6.39 -29.54
C VAL A 251 22.76 7.17 -28.74
N LEU A 252 22.82 6.98 -27.43
CA LEU A 252 22.11 7.74 -26.41
C LEU A 252 23.03 8.80 -25.79
N THR A 253 22.50 9.98 -25.44
CA THR A 253 23.26 11.03 -24.74
C THR A 253 22.49 11.61 -23.57
N SER A 254 23.19 11.90 -22.47
CA SER A 254 22.59 12.53 -21.29
C SER A 254 21.91 13.87 -21.58
N ALA A 255 22.42 14.67 -22.52
CA ALA A 255 21.81 15.94 -22.90
C ALA A 255 20.38 15.77 -23.47
N ARG A 256 20.19 14.83 -24.41
CA ARG A 256 18.87 14.47 -24.94
C ARG A 256 17.96 13.89 -23.86
N THR A 257 18.49 13.02 -23.00
CA THR A 257 17.73 12.44 -21.88
C THR A 257 17.24 13.50 -20.89
N ILE A 258 18.08 14.45 -20.51
CA ILE A 258 17.70 15.55 -19.60
C ILE A 258 16.58 16.38 -20.21
N ALA A 259 16.72 16.79 -21.47
CA ALA A 259 15.70 17.56 -22.18
C ALA A 259 14.37 16.79 -22.28
N ALA A 260 14.42 15.48 -22.53
CA ALA A 260 13.24 14.64 -22.56
C ALA A 260 12.57 14.49 -21.18
N ILE A 261 13.34 14.38 -20.09
CA ILE A 261 12.78 14.36 -18.72
C ILE A 261 12.05 15.67 -18.41
N GLU A 262 12.67 16.82 -18.72
CA GLU A 262 12.05 18.13 -18.52
C GLU A 262 10.77 18.30 -19.36
N HIS A 263 10.79 17.85 -20.62
CA HIS A 263 9.62 17.85 -21.49
C HIS A 263 8.50 16.95 -20.98
N ALA A 264 8.83 15.75 -20.49
CA ALA A 264 7.85 14.84 -19.89
C ALA A 264 7.12 15.48 -18.71
N VAL A 265 7.85 16.18 -17.84
CA VAL A 265 7.27 16.92 -16.71
C VAL A 265 6.41 18.09 -17.20
N ALA A 266 6.88 18.85 -18.19
CA ALA A 266 6.16 19.99 -18.76
C ALA A 266 4.82 19.57 -19.40
N GLU A 267 4.78 18.41 -20.05
CA GLU A 267 3.58 17.80 -20.63
C GLU A 267 2.74 17.03 -19.61
N GLY A 268 3.11 17.08 -18.32
CA GLY A 268 2.33 16.51 -17.23
C GLY A 268 2.33 15.00 -17.16
N ALA A 269 3.38 14.31 -17.63
CA ALA A 269 3.53 12.88 -17.43
C ALA A 269 3.54 12.56 -15.92
N GLN A 270 2.75 11.56 -15.50
CA GLN A 270 2.73 11.10 -14.10
C GLN A 270 3.65 9.91 -13.86
N VAL A 271 4.08 9.23 -14.92
CA VAL A 271 5.09 8.16 -14.86
C VAL A 271 6.11 8.41 -15.97
N ILE A 272 7.39 8.26 -15.67
CA ILE A 272 8.49 8.39 -16.64
C ILE A 272 9.29 7.09 -16.64
N ASN A 273 9.24 6.37 -17.76
CA ASN A 273 9.99 5.15 -18.00
C ASN A 273 11.30 5.46 -18.73
N LEU A 274 12.41 5.07 -18.11
CA LEU A 274 13.79 5.23 -18.59
C LEU A 274 14.42 3.84 -18.74
N SER A 275 14.05 3.12 -19.80
CA SER A 275 14.60 1.79 -20.13
C SER A 275 16.01 1.87 -20.74
N LEU A 276 16.86 2.71 -20.15
CA LEU A 276 18.18 3.10 -20.60
C LEU A 276 19.17 3.19 -19.43
N SER A 277 20.46 3.24 -19.75
CA SER A 277 21.54 3.19 -18.75
C SER A 277 22.75 4.05 -19.14
N PHE A 278 23.32 4.73 -18.15
CA PHE A 278 24.61 5.40 -18.20
C PHE A 278 25.50 4.90 -17.05
N TYR A 279 26.80 4.70 -17.32
CA TYR A 279 27.77 4.30 -16.29
C TYR A 279 28.56 5.48 -15.70
N GLY A 280 28.47 6.66 -16.33
CA GLY A 280 29.05 7.89 -15.82
C GLY A 280 28.05 8.66 -14.97
N PHE A 281 28.47 9.12 -13.79
CA PHE A 281 27.67 10.04 -12.99
C PHE A 281 27.56 11.40 -13.68
N SER A 282 26.35 11.95 -13.71
CA SER A 282 26.06 13.30 -14.21
C SER A 282 25.21 14.03 -13.19
N GLN A 283 25.74 15.12 -12.63
CA GLN A 283 24.99 15.94 -11.67
C GLN A 283 23.73 16.53 -12.32
N MET A 284 23.81 16.98 -13.57
CA MET A 284 22.66 17.54 -14.30
C MET A 284 21.57 16.50 -14.54
N LEU A 285 21.93 15.23 -14.79
CA LEU A 285 20.93 14.17 -14.92
C LEU A 285 20.27 13.85 -13.58
N LYS A 286 21.06 13.86 -12.49
CA LYS A 286 20.52 13.68 -11.13
C LYS A 286 19.54 14.81 -10.79
N ASP A 287 19.94 16.07 -11.01
CA ASP A 287 19.11 17.23 -10.71
C ASP A 287 17.79 17.20 -11.50
N ALA A 288 17.84 16.79 -12.78
CA ALA A 288 16.64 16.62 -13.60
C ALA A 288 15.72 15.49 -13.08
N CYS A 289 16.28 14.35 -12.66
CA CYS A 289 15.50 13.26 -12.08
C CYS A 289 14.88 13.65 -10.73
N ASP A 290 15.65 14.32 -9.87
CA ASP A 290 15.18 14.80 -8.57
C ASP A 290 14.02 15.80 -8.75
N ALA A 291 14.16 16.77 -9.65
CA ALA A 291 13.09 17.71 -9.96
C ALA A 291 11.85 17.02 -10.55
N ALA A 292 12.03 16.07 -11.46
CA ALA A 292 10.94 15.31 -12.05
C ALA A 292 10.19 14.43 -11.03
N SER A 293 10.89 13.94 -9.99
CA SER A 293 10.29 13.06 -8.97
C SER A 293 9.24 13.74 -8.09
N GLU A 294 9.19 15.08 -8.09
CA GLU A 294 8.12 15.84 -7.44
C GLU A 294 6.81 15.82 -8.24
N HIS A 295 6.86 15.44 -9.52
CA HIS A 295 5.75 15.46 -10.47
C HIS A 295 5.36 14.09 -11.02
N ALA A 296 6.32 13.18 -11.15
CA ALA A 296 6.12 11.86 -11.74
C ALA A 296 6.81 10.75 -10.95
N VAL A 297 6.34 9.51 -11.11
CA VAL A 297 7.07 8.32 -10.69
C VAL A 297 8.12 7.99 -11.75
N LEU A 298 9.40 7.99 -11.38
CA LEU A 298 10.49 7.65 -12.29
C LEU A 298 10.86 6.18 -12.12
N VAL A 299 10.98 5.47 -13.23
CA VAL A 299 11.30 4.03 -13.28
C VAL A 299 12.41 3.81 -14.29
N ALA A 300 13.50 3.16 -13.89
CA ALA A 300 14.64 2.92 -14.78
C ALA A 300 15.18 1.49 -14.71
N SER A 301 15.74 1.02 -15.83
CA SER A 301 16.34 -0.30 -15.91
C SER A 301 17.67 -0.39 -15.18
N ALA A 302 17.93 -1.49 -14.45
CA ALA A 302 19.16 -1.66 -13.68
C ALA A 302 20.41 -2.00 -14.51
N GLY A 303 20.28 -2.35 -15.79
CA GLY A 303 21.39 -2.79 -16.66
C GLY A 303 21.57 -4.31 -16.71
N ASN A 304 22.38 -4.79 -17.66
CA ASN A 304 22.38 -6.17 -18.14
C ASN A 304 23.77 -6.83 -18.13
N GLU A 305 24.65 -6.45 -17.21
CA GLU A 305 26.06 -6.84 -17.18
C GLU A 305 26.38 -7.88 -16.09
N ASN A 306 25.36 -8.35 -15.37
CA ASN A 306 25.48 -9.21 -14.19
C ASN A 306 26.44 -8.64 -13.15
N GLN A 307 26.36 -7.33 -12.89
CA GLN A 307 27.19 -6.61 -11.91
C GLN A 307 26.37 -6.13 -10.72
N GLY A 308 27.03 -6.14 -9.55
CA GLY A 308 26.46 -5.64 -8.30
C GLY A 308 27.07 -4.34 -7.81
N GLU A 309 28.36 -4.10 -8.10
CA GLU A 309 29.14 -3.05 -7.42
C GLU A 309 29.31 -1.77 -8.24
N THR A 310 28.86 -1.76 -9.50
CA THR A 310 28.95 -0.58 -10.38
C THR A 310 27.58 0.09 -10.46
N PRO A 311 27.44 1.34 -10.00
CA PRO A 311 26.22 2.11 -10.17
C PRO A 311 25.85 2.28 -11.65
N VAL A 312 24.56 2.27 -11.93
CA VAL A 312 23.98 2.53 -13.25
C VAL A 312 22.94 3.63 -13.11
N TYR A 313 23.06 4.67 -13.92
CA TYR A 313 22.22 5.86 -13.85
C TYR A 313 21.23 5.89 -15.02
N PRO A 314 19.96 6.30 -14.78
CA PRO A 314 19.47 6.93 -13.56
C PRO A 314 18.98 5.96 -12.47
N ALA A 315 19.00 4.64 -12.69
CA ALA A 315 18.45 3.64 -11.75
C ALA A 315 19.06 3.67 -10.32
N SER A 316 20.31 4.14 -10.16
CA SER A 316 20.97 4.30 -8.86
C SER A 316 20.71 5.66 -8.18
N PHE A 317 19.85 6.53 -8.73
CA PHE A 317 19.45 7.75 -8.03
C PHE A 317 18.29 7.47 -7.08
N ASP A 318 18.37 8.01 -5.85
CA ASP A 318 17.34 7.80 -4.81
C ASP A 318 15.92 8.21 -5.23
N SER A 319 15.81 9.16 -6.17
CA SER A 319 14.56 9.67 -6.74
C SER A 319 13.94 8.76 -7.81
N VAL A 320 14.62 7.67 -8.20
CA VAL A 320 14.25 6.78 -9.30
C VAL A 320 14.09 5.36 -8.78
N ILE A 321 13.01 4.67 -9.17
CA ILE A 321 12.87 3.23 -8.91
C ILE A 321 13.77 2.48 -9.89
N GLY A 322 14.83 1.87 -9.38
CA GLY A 322 15.67 0.96 -10.16
C GLY A 322 15.05 -0.43 -10.27
N VAL A 323 14.99 -0.99 -11.50
CA VAL A 323 14.28 -2.25 -11.78
C VAL A 323 15.20 -3.34 -12.30
N GLY A 324 15.28 -4.44 -11.55
CA GLY A 324 15.96 -5.67 -11.94
C GLY A 324 15.05 -6.64 -12.70
N ALA A 325 15.65 -7.49 -13.52
CA ALA A 325 14.95 -8.50 -14.30
C ALA A 325 14.97 -9.87 -13.60
N SER A 326 13.78 -10.45 -13.41
CA SER A 326 13.63 -11.83 -12.98
C SER A 326 13.21 -12.74 -14.13
N GLU A 327 13.38 -14.03 -13.92
CA GLU A 327 12.64 -15.06 -14.66
C GLU A 327 11.14 -15.00 -14.29
N ILE A 328 10.28 -15.36 -15.23
CA ILE A 328 8.82 -15.32 -15.07
C ILE A 328 8.32 -16.29 -13.98
N ALA A 329 8.81 -17.54 -13.99
CA ALA A 329 8.22 -18.63 -13.20
C ALA A 329 8.76 -18.78 -11.77
N SER A 330 9.91 -18.17 -11.47
CA SER A 330 10.72 -18.53 -10.29
C SER A 330 11.15 -17.33 -9.44
N ASP A 331 10.96 -16.09 -9.92
CA ASP A 331 11.56 -14.87 -9.38
C ASP A 331 13.09 -14.89 -9.32
N GLN A 332 13.72 -15.93 -9.86
CA GLN A 332 15.16 -16.02 -9.93
C GLN A 332 15.70 -14.84 -10.72
N ARG A 333 16.76 -14.22 -10.21
CA ARG A 333 17.45 -13.16 -10.94
C ARG A 333 17.85 -13.68 -12.32
N ALA A 334 17.43 -12.97 -13.36
CA ALA A 334 17.85 -13.30 -14.71
C ALA A 334 19.38 -13.22 -14.79
N PRO A 335 20.08 -14.16 -15.44
CA PRO A 335 21.55 -14.25 -15.37
C PRO A 335 22.30 -12.98 -15.77
N PHE A 336 21.72 -12.15 -16.64
CA PHE A 336 22.28 -10.88 -17.09
C PHE A 336 21.94 -9.70 -16.16
N SER A 337 20.89 -9.77 -15.35
CA SER A 337 20.41 -8.62 -14.60
C SER A 337 21.45 -8.13 -13.61
N ASN A 338 21.72 -6.83 -13.58
CA ASN A 338 22.44 -6.22 -12.47
C ASN A 338 21.63 -6.34 -11.17
N PHE A 339 22.32 -6.19 -10.03
CA PHE A 339 21.78 -6.39 -8.69
C PHE A 339 22.42 -5.42 -7.69
N ASN A 340 21.99 -5.44 -6.42
CA ASN A 340 22.62 -4.64 -5.38
C ASN A 340 23.80 -5.38 -4.77
N GLY A 341 24.98 -4.78 -4.87
CA GLY A 341 26.20 -5.19 -4.19
C GLY A 341 26.21 -4.78 -2.71
N THR A 342 27.41 -4.70 -2.16
CA THR A 342 27.58 -4.37 -0.73
C THR A 342 27.32 -2.90 -0.46
N GLU A 343 27.71 -2.00 -1.37
CA GLU A 343 27.63 -0.55 -1.17
C GLU A 343 26.72 0.17 -2.18
N THR A 344 26.03 -0.58 -3.04
CA THR A 344 25.15 -0.02 -4.08
C THR A 344 23.67 -0.24 -3.75
N THR A 345 22.86 0.74 -4.16
CA THR A 345 21.39 0.67 -4.16
C THR A 345 20.93 1.00 -5.59
N LEU A 346 20.93 -0.02 -6.43
CA LEU A 346 20.63 0.06 -7.87
C LEU A 346 19.24 -0.52 -8.21
N VAL A 347 18.79 -1.51 -7.46
CA VAL A 347 17.53 -2.22 -7.65
C VAL A 347 16.65 -2.01 -6.44
N ASP A 348 15.50 -1.39 -6.63
CA ASP A 348 14.45 -1.30 -5.61
C ASP A 348 13.46 -2.46 -5.74
N LEU A 349 13.00 -2.67 -6.96
CA LEU A 349 11.96 -3.62 -7.32
C LEU A 349 12.43 -4.53 -8.45
N ILE A 350 11.77 -5.68 -8.58
CA ILE A 350 11.98 -6.58 -9.71
C ILE A 350 10.67 -6.84 -10.44
N ALA A 351 10.79 -7.15 -11.72
CA ALA A 351 9.70 -7.67 -12.54
C ALA A 351 10.27 -8.66 -13.57
N PRO A 352 9.43 -9.50 -14.18
CA PRO A 352 9.85 -10.35 -15.28
C PRO A 352 10.52 -9.54 -16.40
N GLY A 353 11.73 -9.93 -16.79
CA GLY A 353 12.47 -9.25 -17.85
C GLY A 353 13.15 -10.21 -18.83
N GLN A 354 12.83 -11.51 -18.76
CA GLN A 354 13.38 -12.54 -19.64
C GLN A 354 12.26 -13.24 -20.39
N ASN A 355 12.44 -13.40 -21.70
CA ASN A 355 11.46 -13.99 -22.62
C ASN A 355 10.11 -13.25 -22.63
N ILE A 356 10.14 -11.93 -22.77
CA ILE A 356 8.95 -11.08 -22.79
C ILE A 356 8.41 -10.95 -24.23
N TYR A 357 7.12 -11.21 -24.41
CA TYR A 357 6.41 -11.02 -25.67
C TYR A 357 5.79 -9.63 -25.73
N THR A 358 5.97 -8.87 -26.81
CA THR A 358 5.43 -7.50 -26.94
C THR A 358 5.41 -7.04 -28.41
N THR A 359 4.98 -5.81 -28.68
CA THR A 359 4.95 -5.15 -29.98
C THR A 359 6.35 -4.86 -30.54
N ILE A 360 6.48 -4.82 -31.87
CA ILE A 360 7.66 -4.39 -32.62
C ILE A 360 7.24 -3.54 -33.81
N PRO A 361 8.13 -2.70 -34.39
CA PRO A 361 7.77 -1.87 -35.54
C PRO A 361 7.22 -2.67 -36.73
N GLY A 362 6.35 -2.04 -37.52
CA GLY A 362 5.71 -2.63 -38.69
C GLY A 362 4.44 -3.41 -38.35
N SER A 363 3.69 -2.96 -37.33
CA SER A 363 2.43 -3.58 -36.87
C SER A 363 2.59 -5.07 -36.53
N ALA A 364 3.72 -5.45 -35.92
CA ALA A 364 4.10 -6.82 -35.66
C ALA A 364 4.40 -7.06 -34.17
N TYR A 365 4.63 -8.32 -33.80
CA TYR A 365 4.88 -8.74 -32.42
C TYR A 365 6.14 -9.58 -32.34
N ASP A 366 6.85 -9.50 -31.23
CA ASP A 366 8.17 -10.12 -31.06
C ASP A 366 8.08 -11.65 -30.87
N GLY A 367 8.01 -12.37 -31.99
CA GLY A 367 8.01 -13.84 -32.00
C GLY A 367 9.29 -14.49 -31.46
N ASN A 368 10.37 -13.74 -31.26
CA ASN A 368 11.62 -14.25 -30.68
C ASN A 368 11.73 -13.99 -29.18
N PHE A 369 10.78 -13.24 -28.61
CA PHE A 369 10.79 -12.72 -27.25
C PHE A 369 11.99 -11.80 -26.98
N THR A 370 11.76 -10.76 -26.20
CA THR A 370 12.79 -9.83 -25.81
C THR A 370 13.24 -10.05 -24.37
N THR A 371 14.49 -9.68 -24.05
CA THR A 371 15.11 -9.95 -22.76
C THR A 371 16.01 -8.80 -22.34
N GLY A 372 15.88 -8.36 -21.09
CA GLY A 372 16.59 -7.20 -20.53
C GLY A 372 15.84 -6.57 -19.36
N THR A 373 16.59 -5.89 -18.48
CA THR A 373 16.01 -5.01 -17.45
C THR A 373 15.16 -3.89 -18.05
N SER A 374 15.44 -3.50 -19.29
CA SER A 374 14.65 -2.59 -20.12
C SER A 374 13.21 -3.07 -20.39
N PHE A 375 12.91 -4.37 -20.20
CA PHE A 375 11.56 -4.94 -20.34
C PHE A 375 10.91 -5.28 -19.00
N ALA A 376 11.69 -5.29 -17.91
CA ALA A 376 11.16 -5.34 -16.54
C ALA A 376 10.68 -3.96 -16.07
N ALA A 377 11.45 -2.90 -16.36
CA ALA A 377 11.10 -1.51 -16.06
C ALA A 377 9.68 -1.11 -16.54
N PRO A 378 9.28 -1.36 -17.80
CA PRO A 378 7.94 -1.01 -18.28
C PRO A 378 6.80 -1.74 -17.57
N LEU A 379 7.02 -2.95 -17.05
CA LEU A 379 6.00 -3.62 -16.21
C LEU A 379 5.78 -2.86 -14.91
N VAL A 380 6.86 -2.40 -14.26
CA VAL A 380 6.76 -1.56 -13.05
C VAL A 380 6.11 -0.21 -13.38
N SER A 381 6.46 0.40 -14.51
CA SER A 381 5.82 1.64 -15.00
C SER A 381 4.32 1.47 -15.25
N GLY A 382 3.90 0.33 -15.81
CA GLY A 382 2.50 -0.02 -15.97
C GLY A 382 1.76 -0.15 -14.63
N VAL A 383 2.36 -0.84 -13.65
CA VAL A 383 1.76 -0.92 -12.30
C VAL A 383 1.67 0.45 -11.63
N ALA A 384 2.70 1.30 -11.78
CA ALA A 384 2.67 2.67 -11.28
C ALA A 384 1.54 3.48 -11.92
N ALA A 385 1.30 3.31 -13.23
CA ALA A 385 0.21 3.97 -13.94
C ALA A 385 -1.18 3.49 -13.48
N LEU A 386 -1.38 2.19 -13.26
CA LEU A 386 -2.61 1.66 -12.66
C LEU A 386 -2.87 2.28 -11.27
N LEU A 387 -1.82 2.38 -10.46
CA LEU A 387 -1.91 2.95 -9.12
C LEU A 387 -2.21 4.46 -9.15
N GLN A 388 -1.56 5.22 -10.03
CA GLN A 388 -1.83 6.64 -10.26
C GLN A 388 -3.28 6.86 -10.72
N SER A 389 -3.80 6.01 -11.60
CA SER A 389 -5.19 6.08 -12.06
C SER A 389 -6.17 5.80 -10.93
N ARG A 390 -5.82 4.92 -9.97
CA ARG A 390 -6.65 4.65 -8.80
C ARG A 390 -6.59 5.77 -7.75
N TYR A 391 -5.42 6.38 -7.57
CA TYR A 391 -5.16 7.40 -6.55
C TYR A 391 -4.64 8.70 -7.16
N PRO A 392 -5.46 9.40 -7.98
CA PRO A 392 -4.99 10.52 -8.81
C PRO A 392 -4.54 11.75 -8.01
N SER A 393 -4.94 11.87 -6.74
CA SER A 393 -4.55 12.99 -5.87
C SER A 393 -3.25 12.77 -5.12
N GLN A 394 -2.61 11.60 -5.26
CA GLN A 394 -1.43 11.25 -4.47
C GLN A 394 -0.14 11.75 -5.11
N SER A 395 0.80 12.16 -4.27
CA SER A 395 2.13 12.51 -4.74
C SER A 395 2.87 11.29 -5.30
N PRO A 396 3.77 11.48 -6.29
CA PRO A 396 4.61 10.41 -6.79
C PRO A 396 5.37 9.67 -5.69
N ARG A 397 5.89 10.40 -4.70
CA ARG A 397 6.58 9.81 -3.56
C ARG A 397 5.70 8.86 -2.74
N GLY A 398 4.45 9.24 -2.50
CA GLY A 398 3.47 8.35 -1.84
C GLY A 398 3.23 7.07 -2.64
N LEU A 399 3.13 7.18 -3.98
CA LEU A 399 2.96 6.02 -4.85
C LEU A 399 4.21 5.12 -4.88
N VAL A 400 5.41 5.70 -4.94
CA VAL A 400 6.69 4.96 -4.87
C VAL A 400 6.78 4.16 -3.58
N ASN A 401 6.47 4.78 -2.43
CA ASN A 401 6.47 4.09 -1.14
C ASN A 401 5.45 2.95 -1.11
N HIS A 402 4.25 3.17 -1.64
CA HIS A 402 3.25 2.10 -1.70
C HIS A 402 3.66 0.93 -2.59
N LEU A 403 4.25 1.20 -3.75
CA LEU A 403 4.79 0.14 -4.63
C LEU A 403 5.86 -0.69 -3.90
N ARG A 404 6.72 -0.03 -3.12
CA ARG A 404 7.76 -0.68 -2.29
C ARG A 404 7.16 -1.52 -1.15
N GLU A 405 6.22 -0.96 -0.39
CA GLU A 405 5.59 -1.65 0.76
C GLU A 405 4.67 -2.80 0.35
N THR A 406 4.03 -2.69 -0.81
CA THR A 406 3.14 -3.73 -1.35
C THR A 406 3.86 -4.76 -2.23
N ALA A 407 5.16 -4.58 -2.47
CA ALA A 407 5.98 -5.57 -3.17
C ALA A 407 5.90 -6.94 -2.49
N VAL A 408 5.97 -8.00 -3.30
CA VAL A 408 6.04 -9.38 -2.81
C VAL A 408 7.50 -9.68 -2.47
N PRO A 409 7.82 -9.98 -1.19
CA PRO A 409 9.17 -10.38 -0.82
C PRO A 409 9.58 -11.64 -1.57
N VAL A 410 10.80 -11.66 -2.09
CA VAL A 410 11.36 -12.82 -2.79
C VAL A 410 12.19 -13.66 -1.83
N ALA A 411 12.25 -14.97 -2.08
CA ALA A 411 13.01 -15.88 -1.22
C ALA A 411 14.52 -15.56 -1.24
N ILE A 412 15.17 -15.75 -0.09
CA ILE A 412 16.63 -15.69 0.02
C ILE A 412 17.25 -16.76 -0.90
N GLY A 413 18.34 -16.41 -1.59
CA GLY A 413 19.05 -17.34 -2.47
C GLY A 413 18.64 -17.26 -3.95
N LEU A 414 17.69 -16.41 -4.31
CA LEU A 414 17.28 -16.16 -5.70
C LEU A 414 18.19 -15.18 -6.46
N GLY A 415 19.35 -14.83 -5.89
CA GLY A 415 20.32 -13.93 -6.51
C GLY A 415 20.04 -12.44 -6.27
N TRP A 416 19.13 -12.11 -5.35
CA TRP A 416 18.78 -10.75 -4.95
C TRP A 416 19.25 -10.43 -3.53
N SER A 417 19.59 -9.17 -3.32
CA SER A 417 20.02 -8.60 -2.03
C SER A 417 19.48 -7.18 -1.93
N LYS A 418 19.07 -6.77 -0.72
CA LYS A 418 18.69 -5.37 -0.42
C LYS A 418 17.63 -4.78 -1.39
N ILE A 419 16.61 -5.57 -1.74
CA ILE A 419 15.48 -5.11 -2.57
C ILE A 419 14.19 -5.17 -1.75
N TRP A 420 13.17 -4.42 -2.17
CA TRP A 420 11.83 -4.49 -1.59
C TRP A 420 11.08 -5.76 -2.01
N GLY A 421 11.31 -6.22 -3.24
CA GLY A 421 10.74 -7.47 -3.77
C GLY A 421 10.24 -7.32 -5.20
N ARG A 422 9.39 -8.27 -5.62
CA ARG A 422 8.71 -8.20 -6.92
C ARG A 422 7.53 -7.24 -6.83
N VAL A 423 7.39 -6.35 -7.82
CA VAL A 423 6.21 -5.47 -7.92
C VAL A 423 4.93 -6.32 -8.00
N SER A 424 3.83 -5.90 -7.38
CA SER A 424 2.55 -6.60 -7.50
C SER A 424 1.41 -5.62 -7.68
N ALA A 425 0.81 -5.64 -8.87
CA ALA A 425 -0.37 -4.85 -9.19
C ALA A 425 -1.54 -5.22 -8.28
N LYS A 426 -1.82 -6.51 -8.13
CA LYS A 426 -2.87 -6.99 -7.24
C LYS A 426 -2.73 -6.43 -5.83
N ARG A 427 -1.55 -6.58 -5.21
CA ARG A 427 -1.33 -6.09 -3.83
C ARG A 427 -1.36 -4.57 -3.76
N ALA A 428 -0.73 -3.87 -4.71
CA ALA A 428 -0.71 -2.42 -4.75
C ALA A 428 -2.12 -1.83 -4.89
N LEU A 429 -3.00 -2.45 -5.68
CA LEU A 429 -4.36 -2.00 -5.82
C LEU A 429 -5.22 -2.45 -4.62
N GLU A 430 -5.25 -3.73 -4.26
CA GLU A 430 -6.15 -4.23 -3.22
C GLU A 430 -5.81 -3.72 -1.81
N THR A 431 -4.55 -3.40 -1.52
CA THR A 431 -4.15 -2.86 -0.22
C THR A 431 -4.64 -1.42 -0.09
N PRO A 432 -5.50 -1.11 0.90
CA PRO A 432 -5.91 0.26 1.17
C PRO A 432 -4.66 1.09 1.42
N LEU A 433 -4.57 2.16 0.66
CA LEU A 433 -3.50 3.12 0.78
C LEU A 433 -3.93 4.06 1.93
N LEU A 434 -3.20 4.05 3.05
CA LEU A 434 -3.56 4.75 4.30
C LEU A 434 -2.46 5.72 4.75
N PRO A 435 -2.78 6.81 5.47
CA PRO A 435 -1.79 7.63 6.15
C PRO A 435 -1.05 6.83 7.22
N GLN A 436 0.27 7.01 7.32
CA GLN A 436 1.08 6.44 8.42
C GLN A 436 1.65 7.60 9.23
N LEU A 437 0.87 8.08 10.19
CA LEU A 437 1.22 9.24 11.01
C LEU A 437 1.95 8.79 12.28
N SER A 438 3.01 9.52 12.62
CA SER A 438 3.76 9.33 13.88
C SER A 438 4.20 10.68 14.43
N VAL A 439 4.21 10.82 15.76
CA VAL A 439 4.78 12.00 16.41
C VAL A 439 6.30 11.98 16.22
N ALA A 440 6.84 13.04 15.62
CA ALA A 440 8.27 13.22 15.39
C ALA A 440 8.94 13.99 16.53
N SER A 441 8.27 15.02 17.04
CA SER A 441 8.73 15.83 18.16
C SER A 441 7.55 16.50 18.87
N VAL A 442 7.76 16.89 20.12
CA VAL A 442 6.85 17.74 20.89
C VAL A 442 7.69 18.88 21.44
N THR A 443 7.29 20.12 21.15
CA THR A 443 7.85 21.32 21.75
C THR A 443 6.90 21.81 22.83
N ILE A 444 7.44 22.08 24.02
CA ILE A 444 6.72 22.63 25.16
C ILE A 444 7.03 24.13 25.22
N ASP A 445 5.98 24.95 25.19
CA ASP A 445 6.06 26.38 25.48
C ASP A 445 5.40 26.61 26.85
N ASP A 446 6.25 26.79 27.85
CA ASP A 446 5.98 27.03 29.26
C ASP A 446 6.09 28.53 29.58
N SER A 447 5.72 29.41 28.66
CA SER A 447 5.74 30.84 28.94
C SER A 447 4.82 31.21 30.12
N THR A 448 5.29 32.13 30.97
CA THR A 448 4.48 32.80 32.02
C THR A 448 3.22 33.51 31.49
N ALA A 449 3.11 33.69 30.16
CA ALA A 449 1.91 34.22 29.51
C ALA A 449 0.68 33.31 29.65
N TYR A 450 0.87 31.99 29.81
CA TYR A 450 -0.23 31.02 29.90
C TYR A 450 -0.62 30.71 31.35
N ASN A 451 0.37 30.58 32.23
CA ASN A 451 0.16 30.32 33.66
C ASN A 451 1.31 30.94 34.46
N ALA A 452 0.96 31.63 35.55
CA ALA A 452 1.93 32.35 36.38
C ALA A 452 2.85 31.44 37.20
N SER A 453 2.50 30.16 37.29
CA SER A 453 3.36 29.11 37.86
C SER A 453 4.44 28.68 36.88
N ASN A 454 4.31 28.94 35.58
CA ASN A 454 5.34 28.50 34.66
C ASN A 454 6.65 29.26 34.88
N ASP A 455 7.79 28.56 34.84
CA ASP A 455 9.10 29.15 35.17
C ASP A 455 10.09 29.28 33.99
N VAL A 456 9.68 28.91 32.78
CA VAL A 456 10.41 29.13 31.51
C VAL A 456 11.70 28.31 31.43
N ASP A 457 11.69 27.09 31.97
CA ASP A 457 12.80 26.14 31.90
C ASP A 457 12.65 25.09 30.76
N GLY A 458 11.50 25.07 30.09
CA GLY A 458 11.17 24.18 28.99
C GLY A 458 10.69 22.80 29.42
N ALA A 459 10.44 22.58 30.71
CA ALA A 459 9.77 21.40 31.24
C ALA A 459 8.25 21.66 31.36
N TRP A 460 7.50 20.60 31.65
CA TRP A 460 6.09 20.71 32.02
C TRP A 460 5.94 20.21 33.45
N ASP A 461 5.85 21.13 34.39
CA ASP A 461 5.81 20.80 35.82
C ASP A 461 4.38 20.68 36.37
N LYS A 462 4.25 20.05 37.54
CA LYS A 462 2.95 19.95 38.24
C LYS A 462 2.33 21.34 38.44
N GLY A 463 1.03 21.49 38.19
CA GLY A 463 0.34 22.77 38.38
C GLY A 463 0.55 23.80 37.26
N GLU A 464 1.43 23.53 36.30
CA GLU A 464 1.63 24.37 35.13
C GLU A 464 0.60 24.14 34.04
N THR A 465 0.39 25.19 33.25
CA THR A 465 -0.38 25.12 32.00
C THR A 465 0.56 25.50 30.86
N VAL A 466 0.80 24.56 29.94
CA VAL A 466 1.75 24.72 28.83
C VAL A 466 1.04 24.62 27.48
N GLN A 467 1.67 25.17 26.45
CA GLN A 467 1.30 24.95 25.06
C GLN A 467 2.17 23.85 24.46
N LEU A 468 1.56 22.87 23.80
CA LEU A 468 2.26 21.85 23.04
C LEU A 468 2.20 22.15 21.55
N ILE A 469 3.35 22.21 20.89
CA ILE A 469 3.46 22.23 19.43
C ILE A 469 3.99 20.87 19.02
N VAL A 470 3.22 20.15 18.20
CA VAL A 470 3.53 18.75 17.89
C VAL A 470 3.88 18.58 16.42
N ASP A 471 5.06 18.04 16.16
CA ASP A 471 5.48 17.65 14.82
C ASP A 471 4.95 16.26 14.48
N ILE A 472 4.23 16.14 13.38
CA ILE A 472 3.81 14.86 12.82
C ILE A 472 4.64 14.55 11.58
N ARG A 473 5.23 13.36 11.57
CA ARG A 473 5.77 12.73 10.37
C ARG A 473 4.70 11.84 9.75
N ASN A 474 4.59 11.92 8.43
CA ASN A 474 3.75 11.03 7.65
C ASN A 474 4.64 10.14 6.77
N ALA A 475 4.60 8.83 6.95
CA ALA A 475 5.30 7.87 6.08
C ALA A 475 4.38 7.27 5.00
N GLY A 476 3.06 7.41 5.16
CA GLY A 476 2.05 6.84 4.28
C GLY A 476 1.49 7.87 3.32
N LEU A 477 0.18 7.86 3.11
CA LEU A 477 -0.48 8.74 2.17
C LEU A 477 -0.40 10.22 2.46
N ASP A 478 -0.31 11.05 1.42
CA ASP A 478 -0.51 12.49 1.54
C ASP A 478 -1.83 12.78 2.24
N VAL A 479 -1.75 13.52 3.34
CA VAL A 479 -2.92 14.00 4.07
C VAL A 479 -3.08 15.48 3.79
N THR A 480 -4.26 15.87 3.33
CA THR A 480 -4.65 17.28 3.18
C THR A 480 -5.54 17.67 4.36
N GLN A 481 -5.30 18.83 4.97
CA GLN A 481 -6.14 19.36 6.06
C GLN A 481 -6.37 18.36 7.22
N LEU A 482 -5.28 17.95 7.87
CA LEU A 482 -5.33 17.05 9.03
C LEU A 482 -5.74 17.85 10.27
N GLY A 483 -6.96 17.65 10.76
CA GLY A 483 -7.37 18.11 12.09
C GLY A 483 -7.21 17.01 13.14
N ALA A 484 -7.08 17.37 14.40
CA ALA A 484 -7.07 16.43 15.51
C ALA A 484 -7.81 16.97 16.74
N THR A 485 -8.23 16.03 17.57
CA THR A 485 -8.63 16.29 18.95
C THR A 485 -7.67 15.54 19.87
N LEU A 486 -6.97 16.27 20.72
CA LEU A 486 -6.11 15.76 21.79
C LEU A 486 -6.96 15.33 22.98
N THR A 487 -6.62 14.18 23.54
CA THR A 487 -7.21 13.63 24.77
C THR A 487 -6.11 12.99 25.59
N SER A 488 -6.32 12.83 26.90
CA SER A 488 -5.44 12.05 27.76
C SER A 488 -6.27 11.13 28.66
N PRO A 489 -5.91 9.84 28.80
CA PRO A 489 -6.48 8.99 29.83
C PRO A 489 -5.88 9.26 31.22
N ASP A 490 -4.87 10.12 31.32
CA ASP A 490 -4.19 10.41 32.57
C ASP A 490 -5.04 11.31 33.48
N PRO A 491 -5.38 10.90 34.70
CA PRO A 491 -6.23 11.69 35.60
C PRO A 491 -5.53 12.94 36.15
N SER A 492 -4.21 13.05 36.01
CA SER A 492 -3.45 14.24 36.42
C SER A 492 -3.37 15.31 35.33
N VAL A 493 -3.86 15.02 34.11
CA VAL A 493 -3.83 15.94 32.97
C VAL A 493 -5.23 16.49 32.69
N THR A 494 -5.31 17.81 32.51
CA THR A 494 -6.49 18.49 31.94
C THR A 494 -6.14 19.02 30.56
N ILE A 495 -7.00 18.78 29.57
CA ILE A 495 -6.86 19.35 28.23
C ILE A 495 -7.73 20.61 28.17
N ASP A 496 -7.11 21.78 28.18
CA ASP A 496 -7.81 23.07 28.19
C ASP A 496 -8.22 23.50 26.77
N ASP A 497 -7.33 23.28 25.79
CA ASP A 497 -7.64 23.36 24.36
C ASP A 497 -6.99 22.16 23.64
N GLY A 498 -7.84 21.24 23.20
CA GLY A 498 -7.42 20.01 22.55
C GLY A 498 -7.62 20.02 21.03
N ILE A 499 -8.06 21.11 20.42
CA ILE A 499 -8.35 21.14 18.98
C ILE A 499 -7.16 21.75 18.25
N GLY A 500 -6.65 21.05 17.24
CA GLY A 500 -5.58 21.59 16.41
C GLY A 500 -5.53 20.97 15.03
N ALA A 501 -4.75 21.58 14.15
CA ALA A 501 -4.57 21.10 12.79
C ALA A 501 -3.11 21.13 12.35
N TRP A 502 -2.87 20.49 11.20
CA TRP A 502 -1.62 20.55 10.45
C TRP A 502 -1.90 21.00 9.02
N PRO A 503 -0.92 21.65 8.37
CA PRO A 503 -0.98 21.85 6.92
C PRO A 503 -0.94 20.49 6.22
N SER A 504 -1.06 20.47 4.89
CA SER A 504 -0.89 19.22 4.14
C SER A 504 0.46 18.58 4.45
N ILE A 505 0.44 17.31 4.85
CA ILE A 505 1.63 16.52 5.16
C ILE A 505 1.76 15.46 4.08
N ARG A 506 2.64 15.68 3.10
CA ARG A 506 2.91 14.67 2.05
C ARG A 506 3.63 13.46 2.65
N SER A 507 3.49 12.31 2.01
CA SER A 507 4.26 11.09 2.30
C SER A 507 5.74 11.45 2.47
N GLY A 508 6.41 11.01 3.52
CA GLY A 508 7.79 11.32 3.88
C GLY A 508 8.04 12.69 4.54
N GLN A 509 7.06 13.59 4.67
CA GLN A 509 7.27 14.91 5.30
C GLN A 509 7.02 14.88 6.81
N THR A 510 7.67 15.81 7.51
CA THR A 510 7.36 16.20 8.89
C THR A 510 6.81 17.63 8.89
N ARG A 511 5.73 17.88 9.64
CA ARG A 511 5.11 19.20 9.78
C ARG A 511 4.71 19.45 11.23
N SER A 512 4.95 20.66 11.70
CA SER A 512 4.44 21.18 12.96
C SER A 512 2.95 21.49 12.87
N SER A 513 2.25 21.40 14.00
CA SER A 513 0.87 21.83 14.11
C SER A 513 0.76 23.34 13.84
N THR A 514 -0.34 23.76 13.20
CA THR A 514 -0.66 25.19 13.01
C THR A 514 -1.16 25.83 14.30
N ASP A 515 -1.82 25.02 15.12
CA ASP A 515 -2.36 25.38 16.40
C ASP A 515 -1.54 24.72 17.51
N SER A 516 -1.49 25.34 18.67
CA SER A 516 -0.92 24.75 19.88
C SER A 516 -2.02 24.10 20.71
N PHE A 517 -1.66 23.05 21.44
CA PHE A 517 -2.59 22.37 22.36
C PHE A 517 -2.32 22.85 23.78
N THR A 518 -3.34 23.34 24.47
CA THR A 518 -3.19 23.84 25.85
C THR A 518 -3.50 22.71 26.82
N VAL A 519 -2.55 22.39 27.70
CA VAL A 519 -2.69 21.33 28.70
C VAL A 519 -2.23 21.80 30.07
N THR A 520 -2.93 21.36 31.11
CA THR A 520 -2.62 21.66 32.51
C THR A 520 -2.31 20.39 33.28
N ALA A 521 -1.18 20.38 34.00
CA ALA A 521 -0.86 19.33 34.96
C ALA A 521 -1.50 19.66 36.31
N SER A 522 -2.11 18.68 36.96
CA SER A 522 -2.65 18.84 38.31
C SER A 522 -1.55 19.26 39.29
N SER A 523 -1.86 20.15 40.21
CA SER A 523 -0.95 20.51 41.31
C SER A 523 -0.63 19.33 42.24
N ALA A 524 -1.38 18.22 42.14
CA ALA A 524 -1.13 16.97 42.85
C ALA A 524 -0.38 15.92 42.00
N ALA A 525 0.04 16.26 40.78
CA ALA A 525 0.75 15.34 39.90
C ALA A 525 2.11 14.91 40.51
N ILE A 526 2.50 13.66 40.26
CA ILE A 526 3.84 13.14 40.53
C ILE A 526 4.63 13.08 39.23
N SER A 527 5.96 12.94 39.28
CA SER A 527 6.74 12.85 38.03
C SER A 527 6.48 11.52 37.32
N HIS A 528 6.03 11.58 36.07
CA HIS A 528 5.75 10.43 35.21
C HIS A 528 5.58 10.87 33.75
N ASP A 529 5.56 9.90 32.83
CA ASP A 529 5.25 10.14 31.43
C ASP A 529 3.73 10.08 31.25
N ALA A 530 3.09 11.22 30.98
CA ALA A 530 1.66 11.30 30.77
C ALA A 530 1.32 10.90 29.34
N THR A 531 0.42 9.93 29.18
CA THR A 531 -0.04 9.49 27.86
C THR A 531 -0.97 10.52 27.25
N MET A 532 -0.69 10.90 26.01
CA MET A 532 -1.48 11.77 25.17
C MET A 532 -1.99 11.01 23.95
N MET A 533 -3.19 11.31 23.48
CA MET A 533 -3.83 10.62 22.37
C MET A 533 -4.50 11.59 21.40
N PHE A 534 -4.09 11.55 20.13
CA PHE A 534 -4.78 12.23 19.05
C PHE A 534 -5.84 11.35 18.41
N THR A 535 -7.07 11.87 18.32
CA THR A 535 -8.07 11.39 17.37
C THR A 535 -8.10 12.34 16.18
N PHE A 536 -7.60 11.89 15.04
CA PHE A 536 -7.59 12.68 13.82
C PHE A 536 -8.96 12.77 13.16
N LYS A 537 -9.24 13.92 12.53
CA LYS A 537 -10.44 14.20 11.74
C LYS A 537 -10.05 14.97 10.47
N GLY A 538 -10.70 14.68 9.35
CA GLY A 538 -10.41 15.34 8.07
C GLY A 538 -9.42 14.56 7.19
N GLY A 539 -9.18 15.05 5.98
CA GLY A 539 -8.28 14.40 5.00
C GLY A 539 -8.92 13.41 4.03
N GLY A 540 -10.24 13.21 4.06
CA GLY A 540 -10.96 12.37 3.08
C GLY A 540 -10.58 10.88 3.08
N LEU A 541 -9.83 10.43 4.08
CA LEU A 541 -9.28 9.09 4.20
C LEU A 541 -9.71 8.44 5.52
N GLU A 542 -9.72 7.10 5.56
CA GLU A 542 -9.75 6.38 6.84
C GLU A 542 -8.41 6.61 7.55
N LEU A 543 -8.45 7.32 8.67
CA LEU A 543 -7.27 7.57 9.49
C LEU A 543 -7.06 6.39 10.46
N PRO A 544 -5.80 6.02 10.76
CA PRO A 544 -5.51 4.93 11.68
C PRO A 544 -6.10 5.17 13.08
N ALA A 545 -6.06 4.13 13.92
CA ALA A 545 -6.40 4.21 15.33
C ALA A 545 -5.72 5.40 16.03
N PRO A 546 -6.24 5.90 17.17
CA PRO A 546 -5.70 7.08 17.83
C PRO A 546 -4.18 7.00 18.00
N LEU A 547 -3.48 8.07 17.61
CA LEU A 547 -2.03 8.14 17.72
C LEU A 547 -1.68 8.56 19.14
N SER A 548 -0.99 7.67 19.87
CA SER A 548 -0.51 7.95 21.23
C SER A 548 0.93 8.45 21.24
N PHE A 549 1.23 9.36 22.16
CA PHE A 549 2.58 9.80 22.49
C PHE A 549 2.65 10.12 23.98
N GLU A 550 3.86 10.34 24.50
CA GLU A 550 4.07 10.63 25.92
C GLU A 550 4.71 12.01 26.06
N VAL A 551 4.30 12.74 27.11
CA VAL A 551 4.91 13.99 27.54
C VAL A 551 5.23 13.86 29.01
N ARG A 552 6.47 14.15 29.40
CA ARG A 552 6.90 14.08 30.80
C ARG A 552 6.23 15.18 31.59
N ILE A 553 5.61 14.82 32.70
CA ILE A 553 5.30 15.77 33.78
C ILE A 553 6.46 15.69 34.76
N ASP A 554 7.15 16.81 34.93
CA ASP A 554 8.20 16.96 35.90
C ASP A 554 7.65 17.49 37.23
N ASN A 555 8.37 17.11 38.27
CA ASN A 555 8.04 17.46 39.65
C ASN A 555 9.30 17.40 40.52
N VAL A 556 10.45 17.02 39.98
CA VAL A 556 11.67 16.84 40.78
C VAL A 556 12.79 17.63 40.14
N GLU A 557 13.27 18.63 40.87
CA GLU A 557 14.47 19.37 40.53
C GLU A 557 15.59 18.98 41.50
N ILE A 558 16.78 18.69 40.97
CA ILE A 558 17.97 18.47 41.79
C ILE A 558 18.75 19.80 41.79
N PRO A 559 18.71 20.58 42.89
CA PRO A 559 19.41 21.84 42.93
C PRO A 559 20.93 21.63 42.85
N PRO A 560 21.68 22.63 42.34
CA PRO A 560 23.13 22.54 42.28
C PRO A 560 23.73 22.49 43.68
N THR A 561 24.88 21.83 43.83
CA THR A 561 25.60 21.77 45.12
C THR A 561 26.10 23.14 45.60
N ILE A 562 26.19 24.13 44.72
CA ILE A 562 26.60 25.50 45.05
C ILE A 562 25.69 26.51 44.32
N ILE A 563 25.02 27.37 45.09
CA ILE A 563 24.21 28.49 44.59
C ILE A 563 25.06 29.76 44.71
N ILE A 564 25.53 30.27 43.57
CA ILE A 564 26.46 31.40 43.47
C ILE A 564 25.81 32.74 43.13
N SER A 565 24.53 32.72 42.74
CA SER A 565 23.70 33.88 42.41
C SER A 565 22.30 33.68 42.96
N ASP A 566 21.48 34.73 42.97
CA ASP A 566 20.10 34.65 43.43
C ASP A 566 19.33 33.53 42.69
N ALA A 567 18.57 32.76 43.46
CA ALA A 567 17.79 31.62 42.99
C ALA A 567 16.43 31.59 43.69
N THR A 568 15.42 31.07 43.02
CA THR A 568 14.07 30.89 43.59
C THR A 568 13.67 29.43 43.49
N TRP A 569 13.30 28.83 44.62
CA TRP A 569 12.72 27.50 44.70
C TRP A 569 11.20 27.60 44.79
N VAL A 570 10.56 27.21 43.71
CA VAL A 570 9.15 27.45 43.45
C VAL A 570 8.25 26.33 43.98
N SER A 571 7.02 26.68 44.34
CA SER A 571 6.11 25.76 45.04
C SER A 571 5.62 24.58 44.19
N HIS A 572 5.70 24.72 42.87
CA HIS A 572 5.32 23.71 41.90
C HIS A 572 6.46 22.73 41.55
N LYS A 573 7.62 22.81 42.21
CA LYS A 573 8.69 21.80 42.12
C LYS A 573 8.93 21.09 43.45
N THR A 574 9.45 19.87 43.38
CA THR A 574 10.01 19.16 44.53
C THR A 574 11.53 19.20 44.42
N TYR A 575 12.18 19.92 45.32
CA TYR A 575 13.63 20.03 45.33
C TYR A 575 14.24 18.84 46.07
N GLN A 576 14.92 17.95 45.34
CA GLN A 576 15.65 16.83 45.92
C GLN A 576 17.11 17.19 46.16
N VAL A 577 17.40 17.60 47.40
CA VAL A 577 18.76 17.90 47.85
C VAL A 577 19.47 16.57 48.16
N LEU A 578 20.12 15.99 47.15
CA LEU A 578 20.81 14.70 47.26
C LEU A 578 22.17 14.81 47.96
N GLU A 579 22.85 15.94 47.78
CA GLU A 579 24.15 16.29 48.36
C GLU A 579 24.07 17.60 49.14
N HIS A 580 25.16 18.01 49.79
CA HIS A 580 25.21 19.27 50.53
C HIS A 580 25.17 20.47 49.57
N THR A 581 24.03 21.16 49.52
CA THR A 581 23.81 22.40 48.74
C THR A 581 24.20 23.62 49.59
N VAL A 582 25.09 24.48 49.07
CA VAL A 582 25.57 25.67 49.78
C VAL A 582 25.17 26.95 49.04
N VAL A 583 24.42 27.84 49.70
CA VAL A 583 24.15 29.21 49.22
C VAL A 583 25.32 30.10 49.62
N LEU A 584 26.12 30.56 48.66
CA LEU A 584 27.33 31.34 48.94
C LEU A 584 27.03 32.77 49.43
N SER A 585 28.00 33.36 50.13
CA SER A 585 27.98 34.77 50.52
C SER A 585 27.90 35.66 49.29
N GLY A 586 26.77 36.36 49.11
CA GLY A 586 26.46 37.17 47.94
C GLY A 586 25.27 36.70 47.10
N ALA A 587 24.71 35.52 47.38
CA ALA A 587 23.49 34.99 46.76
C ALA A 587 22.30 34.97 47.74
N MET A 588 21.09 35.16 47.21
CA MET A 588 19.81 35.02 47.93
C MET A 588 19.03 33.81 47.40
N LEU A 589 18.72 32.85 48.26
CA LEU A 589 17.76 31.79 47.94
C LEU A 589 16.36 32.20 48.42
N THR A 590 15.41 32.35 47.51
CA THR A 590 14.00 32.56 47.85
C THR A 590 13.27 31.22 47.74
N ILE A 591 12.54 30.80 48.76
CA ILE A 591 11.72 29.59 48.78
C ILE A 591 10.28 30.03 48.88
N GLU A 592 9.48 29.69 47.88
CA GLU A 592 8.07 30.06 47.87
C GLU A 592 7.26 29.27 48.92
N PRO A 593 6.19 29.87 49.48
CA PRO A 593 5.29 29.13 50.36
C PRO A 593 4.70 27.89 49.67
N GLY A 594 4.86 26.73 50.30
CA GLY A 594 4.36 25.45 49.78
C GLY A 594 5.40 24.61 49.03
N THR A 595 6.61 25.14 48.78
CA THR A 595 7.72 24.38 48.18
C THR A 595 8.05 23.14 48.99
N THR A 596 8.11 21.98 48.30
CA THR A 596 8.49 20.71 48.92
C THR A 596 9.97 20.47 48.72
N ILE A 597 10.71 20.28 49.82
CA ILE A 597 12.14 20.00 49.79
C ILE A 597 12.37 18.64 50.43
N GLN A 598 13.03 17.74 49.71
CA GLN A 598 13.37 16.40 50.16
C GLN A 598 14.88 16.29 50.30
N PHE A 599 15.35 16.01 51.51
CA PHE A 599 16.77 15.79 51.77
C PHE A 599 17.10 14.30 51.65
N GLY A 600 18.07 13.99 50.79
CA GLY A 600 18.67 12.67 50.70
C GLY A 600 19.48 12.34 51.96
N ARG A 601 20.01 11.11 52.04
CA ARG A 601 20.77 10.64 53.21
C ARG A 601 21.92 11.56 53.62
N ASP A 602 22.61 12.11 52.62
CA ASP A 602 23.76 13.00 52.76
C ASP A 602 23.42 14.45 52.31
N GLY A 603 22.13 14.72 52.11
CA GLY A 603 21.62 16.00 51.69
C GLY A 603 21.57 17.01 52.83
N GLY A 604 21.99 18.24 52.57
CA GLY A 604 21.87 19.35 53.51
C GLY A 604 21.79 20.68 52.76
N LEU A 605 21.19 21.70 53.38
CA LEU A 605 21.16 23.06 52.85
C LEU A 605 21.93 23.99 53.81
N GLU A 606 23.11 24.44 53.39
CA GLU A 606 23.92 25.40 54.13
C GLU A 606 23.76 26.80 53.53
N VAL A 607 23.28 27.77 54.32
CA VAL A 607 23.10 29.16 53.85
C VAL A 607 24.20 30.04 54.43
N ARG A 608 25.15 30.46 53.59
CA ARG A 608 26.18 31.46 53.94
C ARG A 608 25.85 32.87 53.44
N GLY A 609 24.96 32.96 52.44
CA GLY A 609 24.39 34.21 51.92
C GLY A 609 23.08 34.58 52.61
N GLY A 610 22.05 34.88 51.81
CA GLY A 610 20.69 35.14 52.28
C GLY A 610 19.71 34.02 51.94
N ILE A 611 18.67 33.88 52.76
CA ILE A 611 17.51 33.02 52.48
C ILE A 611 16.22 33.75 52.85
N ILE A 612 15.21 33.63 52.00
CA ILE A 612 13.82 34.01 52.24
C ILE A 612 13.02 32.71 52.10
N ALA A 613 12.30 32.25 53.12
CA ALA A 613 11.58 30.98 53.09
C ALA A 613 10.30 31.01 53.94
#